data_AF-A0A433A5D3-F1
#
_entry.id   AF-A0A433A5D3-F1
#
_cell.length_a   1.000
_cell.length_b   1.000
_cell.length_c   1.000
_cell.angle_alpha   90.00
_cell.angle_beta   90.00
_cell.angle_gamma   90.00
#
_symmetry.space_group_name_H-M   'P 1'
#
loop_
_entity.id
_entity.type
_entity.pdbx_description
1 polymer ?
#
loop_
_entity_poly.entity_id
_entity_poly.type
_entity_poly.pdbx_seq_one_letter_code
_entity_poly.pdbx_strand_id
1 'polypeptide(L)'
;MAPVVAEPEEAQYYAFLSADLPDDRDQQFHLRMLAFQRRNDSFRSDLTIDDPKPDPVTGEAILSGDAHANVSSLLGLMDPNDSQLLFLSAELHRALGEFDIARDLFQRTTALPDLKVWASKLATLSEKQIATVRKLT
;
A
#
# COMPACT_ATOMS: atom_id res chain seq x y z
N MET A 1 1.51 20.02 30.53
CA MET A 1 1.79 18.86 29.65
C MET A 1 0.54 18.63 28.81
N ALA A 2 0.64 18.77 27.49
CA ALA A 2 -0.44 18.31 26.61
C ALA A 2 -0.51 16.77 26.70
N PRO A 3 -1.70 16.16 26.68
CA PRO A 3 -1.82 14.71 26.64
C PRO A 3 -1.14 14.20 25.37
N VAL A 4 -0.27 13.20 25.51
CA VAL A 4 0.25 12.44 24.37
C VAL A 4 -0.92 11.63 23.85
N VAL A 5 -1.50 12.06 22.73
CA VAL A 5 -2.54 11.30 22.03
C VAL A 5 -1.84 10.16 21.30
N ALA A 6 -2.07 8.93 21.72
CA ALA A 6 -1.57 7.75 21.03
C ALA A 6 -2.29 7.61 19.68
N GLU A 7 -1.54 7.25 18.64
CA GLU A 7 -2.14 6.92 17.34
C GLU A 7 -3.06 5.70 17.48
N PRO A 8 -4.22 5.67 16.78
CA PRO A 8 -5.11 4.53 16.81
C PRO A 8 -4.46 3.24 16.30
N GLU A 9 -4.91 2.10 16.82
CA GLU A 9 -4.59 0.78 16.27
C GLU A 9 -5.34 0.54 14.95
N GLU A 10 -4.81 -0.37 14.11
CA GLU A 10 -5.39 -0.71 12.80
C GLU A 10 -6.89 -1.03 12.88
N ALA A 11 -7.29 -1.88 13.83
CA ALA A 11 -8.69 -2.27 14.02
C ALA A 11 -9.59 -1.09 14.40
N GLN A 12 -9.06 -0.07 15.07
CA GLN A 12 -9.82 1.13 15.44
C GLN A 12 -10.13 2.00 14.21
N TYR A 13 -9.21 2.03 13.23
CA TYR A 13 -9.51 2.65 11.94
C TYR A 13 -10.63 1.93 11.21
N TYR A 14 -10.63 0.59 11.17
CA TYR A 14 -11.70 -0.16 10.52
C TYR A 14 -13.04 -0.03 11.21
N ALA A 15 -13.07 0.03 12.54
CA ALA A 15 -14.27 0.35 13.30
C ALA A 15 -14.81 1.75 12.94
N PHE A 16 -13.94 2.75 12.82
CA PHE A 16 -14.35 4.10 12.40
C PHE A 16 -14.88 4.13 10.96
N LEU A 17 -14.15 3.52 10.03
CA LEU A 17 -14.52 3.47 8.60
C LEU A 17 -15.81 2.69 8.33
N SER A 18 -16.26 1.82 9.25
CA SER A 18 -17.50 1.05 9.13
C SER A 18 -18.69 1.70 9.86
N ALA A 19 -18.45 2.44 10.94
CA ALA A 19 -19.53 3.01 11.76
C ALA A 19 -19.82 4.49 11.46
N ASP A 20 -18.81 5.28 11.10
CA ASP A 20 -18.89 6.75 11.02
C ASP A 20 -18.02 7.27 9.87
N LEU A 21 -18.23 6.72 8.67
CA LEU A 21 -17.48 7.11 7.49
C LEU A 21 -17.82 8.56 7.12
N PRO A 22 -16.84 9.48 7.04
CA PRO A 22 -17.13 10.87 6.66
C PRO A 22 -17.70 10.96 5.26
N ASP A 23 -18.64 11.87 5.00
CA ASP A 23 -19.14 12.12 3.63
C ASP A 23 -18.07 12.76 2.73
N ASP A 24 -17.07 13.39 3.33
CA ASP A 24 -15.98 14.07 2.63
C ASP A 24 -14.95 13.09 2.06
N ARG A 25 -14.75 13.18 0.74
CA ARG A 25 -13.87 12.28 -0.02
C ARG A 25 -12.41 12.35 0.44
N ASP A 26 -11.91 13.56 0.72
CA ASP A 26 -10.50 13.78 1.08
C ASP A 26 -10.24 13.26 2.49
N GLN A 27 -11.19 13.44 3.41
CA GLN A 27 -11.12 12.87 4.75
C GLN A 27 -11.18 11.34 4.72
N GLN A 28 -12.04 10.74 3.89
CA GLN A 28 -12.03 9.30 3.68
C GLN A 28 -10.69 8.82 3.13
N PHE A 29 -10.15 9.48 2.11
CA PHE A 29 -8.85 9.14 1.53
C PHE A 29 -7.75 9.15 2.60
N HIS A 30 -7.71 10.20 3.41
CA HIS A 30 -6.72 10.35 4.48
C HIS A 30 -6.84 9.26 5.54
N LEU A 31 -8.05 8.97 6.03
CA LEU A 31 -8.26 7.94 7.05
C LEU A 31 -7.92 6.54 6.55
N ARG A 32 -8.30 6.22 5.31
CA ARG A 32 -8.00 4.93 4.68
C ARG A 32 -6.51 4.75 4.43
N MET A 33 -5.81 5.84 4.08
CA MET A 33 -4.35 5.89 3.99
C MET A 33 -3.72 5.59 5.34
N LEU A 34 -4.15 6.28 6.42
CA LEU A 34 -3.61 6.06 7.76
C LEU A 34 -3.80 4.61 8.20
N ALA A 35 -4.96 4.01 7.95
CA ALA A 35 -5.21 2.60 8.24
C ALA A 35 -4.23 1.66 7.49
N PHE A 36 -3.99 1.94 6.19
CA PHE A 36 -3.02 1.19 5.40
C PHE A 36 -1.57 1.38 5.90
N GLN A 37 -1.21 2.61 6.27
CA GLN A 37 0.12 2.92 6.79
C GLN A 37 0.36 2.24 8.14
N ARG A 38 -0.60 2.32 9.06
CA ARG A 38 -0.55 1.70 10.40
C ARG A 38 -0.27 0.20 10.32
N ARG A 39 -0.97 -0.50 9.41
CA ARG A 39 -0.72 -1.92 9.12
C ARG A 39 0.72 -2.19 8.67
N ASN A 40 1.29 -1.25 7.93
CA ASN A 40 2.62 -1.36 7.34
C ASN A 40 3.75 -0.73 8.16
N ASP A 41 3.49 -0.13 9.32
CA ASP A 41 4.48 0.58 10.15
C ASP A 41 5.70 -0.30 10.49
N SER A 42 5.45 -1.58 10.73
CA SER A 42 6.50 -2.58 11.01
C SER A 42 7.49 -2.74 9.85
N PHE A 43 7.06 -2.47 8.62
CA PHE A 43 7.87 -2.52 7.40
C PHE A 43 8.47 -1.16 7.02
N ARG A 44 7.89 -0.05 7.50
CA ARG A 44 8.31 1.32 7.17
C ARG A 44 9.32 1.90 8.17
N SER A 45 9.33 1.43 9.41
CA SER A 45 10.12 1.98 10.51
C SER A 45 11.64 1.77 10.42
N ASP A 46 12.14 0.97 9.47
CA ASP A 46 13.56 0.63 9.37
C ASP A 46 14.08 0.56 7.92
N LEU A 47 13.57 1.43 7.05
CA LEU A 47 14.07 1.59 5.67
C LEU A 47 15.44 2.28 5.65
N THR A 48 16.47 1.62 6.19
CA THR A 48 17.85 1.95 5.80
C THR A 48 18.09 1.40 4.39
N ILE A 49 18.79 2.17 3.55
CA ILE A 49 19.00 1.89 2.12
C ILE A 49 19.61 0.49 1.87
N ASP A 50 20.30 -0.06 2.88
CA ASP A 50 21.08 -1.29 2.80
C ASP A 50 20.40 -2.55 3.35
N ASP A 51 19.29 -2.43 4.11
CA ASP A 51 18.62 -3.60 4.68
C ASP A 51 17.10 -3.38 4.80
N PRO A 52 16.33 -3.57 3.72
CA PRO A 52 14.88 -3.61 3.84
C PRO A 52 14.55 -4.79 4.76
N LYS A 53 14.08 -4.51 5.99
CA LYS A 53 13.46 -5.52 6.85
C LYS A 53 12.55 -6.40 5.98
N PRO A 54 12.63 -7.74 6.06
CA PRO A 54 11.62 -8.55 5.41
C PRO A 54 10.26 -8.14 6.03
N ASP A 55 9.22 -7.93 5.22
CA ASP A 55 8.98 -8.74 4.03
C ASP A 55 8.32 -8.01 2.83
N PRO A 56 9.10 -7.80 1.75
CA PRO A 56 8.60 -7.87 0.38
C PRO A 56 8.79 -9.26 -0.27
N VAL A 57 9.52 -10.17 0.36
CA VAL A 57 10.34 -11.26 -0.21
C VAL A 57 9.86 -12.71 0.01
N THR A 58 8.98 -13.08 0.96
CA THR A 58 8.62 -14.51 1.18
C THR A 58 7.17 -14.91 0.92
N GLY A 59 6.24 -13.96 0.73
CA GLY A 59 4.91 -14.27 0.23
C GLY A 59 3.96 -14.91 1.24
N GLU A 60 3.15 -14.10 1.90
CA GLU A 60 1.78 -14.36 2.34
C GLU A 60 1.23 -13.04 2.91
N ALA A 61 -0.04 -12.65 2.82
CA ALA A 61 -1.16 -13.10 2.05
C ALA A 61 -1.66 -11.87 1.28
N ILE A 62 -2.18 -12.07 0.07
CA ILE A 62 -3.06 -11.09 -0.58
C ILE A 62 -4.01 -10.57 0.50
N LEU A 63 -4.11 -9.24 0.64
CA LEU A 63 -4.95 -8.66 1.70
C LEU A 63 -6.33 -9.33 1.67
N SER A 64 -6.92 -9.53 2.85
CA SER A 64 -8.25 -10.10 2.99
C SER A 64 -9.04 -9.32 4.05
N GLY A 65 -10.34 -9.56 4.13
CA GLY A 65 -11.23 -8.91 5.09
C GLY A 65 -11.20 -7.37 4.98
N ASP A 66 -11.20 -6.71 6.13
CA ASP A 66 -11.28 -5.24 6.23
C ASP A 66 -10.10 -4.53 5.58
N ALA A 67 -8.90 -5.14 5.62
CA ALA A 67 -7.71 -4.57 4.99
C ALA A 67 -7.84 -4.55 3.46
N HIS A 68 -8.36 -5.63 2.87
CA HIS A 68 -8.68 -5.67 1.43
C HIS A 68 -9.73 -4.63 1.09
N ALA A 69 -10.85 -4.61 1.82
CA ALA A 69 -11.94 -3.65 1.58
C ALA A 69 -11.47 -2.20 1.69
N ASN A 70 -10.59 -1.90 2.66
CA ASN A 70 -9.99 -0.59 2.83
C ASN A 70 -9.14 -0.20 1.62
N VAL A 71 -8.24 -1.08 1.17
CA VAL A 71 -7.35 -0.80 0.02
C VAL A 71 -8.13 -0.67 -1.28
N SER A 72 -9.12 -1.53 -1.53
CA SER A 72 -10.00 -1.39 -2.70
C SER A 72 -10.76 -0.07 -2.69
N SER A 73 -11.27 0.35 -1.52
CA SER A 73 -11.94 1.64 -1.38
C SER A 73 -10.98 2.80 -1.60
N LEU A 74 -9.76 2.72 -1.05
CA LEU A 74 -8.73 3.75 -1.22
C LEU A 74 -8.36 3.93 -2.70
N LEU A 75 -8.16 2.84 -3.45
CA LEU A 75 -7.94 2.90 -4.90
C LEU A 75 -9.11 3.57 -5.63
N GLY A 76 -10.35 3.30 -5.24
CA GLY A 76 -11.53 3.96 -5.80
C GLY A 76 -11.61 5.46 -5.52
N LEU A 77 -10.91 5.95 -4.50
CA LEU A 77 -10.79 7.37 -4.18
C LEU A 77 -9.67 8.06 -4.94
N MET A 78 -8.78 7.35 -5.62
CA MET A 78 -7.62 7.92 -6.33
C MET A 78 -7.95 8.21 -7.79
N ASP A 79 -7.41 9.31 -8.32
CA ASP A 79 -7.40 9.51 -9.77
C ASP A 79 -6.30 8.62 -10.37
N PRO A 80 -6.63 7.66 -11.26
CA PRO A 80 -5.64 6.77 -11.89
C PRO A 80 -4.62 7.51 -12.77
N ASN A 81 -4.89 8.77 -13.13
CA ASN A 81 -4.00 9.60 -13.93
C ASN A 81 -3.15 10.57 -13.09
N ASP A 82 -3.37 10.64 -11.77
CA ASP A 82 -2.56 11.49 -10.91
C ASP A 82 -1.14 10.92 -10.79
N SER A 83 -0.18 11.62 -11.39
CA SER A 83 1.22 11.23 -11.42
C SER A 83 1.87 11.22 -10.04
N GLN A 84 1.35 12.00 -9.09
CA GLN A 84 1.85 12.06 -7.72
C GLN A 84 1.45 10.82 -6.92
N LEU A 85 0.36 10.16 -7.32
CA LEU A 85 -0.19 9.01 -6.63
C LEU A 85 0.20 7.66 -7.26
N LEU A 86 0.88 7.66 -8.41
CA LEU A 86 1.28 6.44 -9.14
C LEU A 86 2.03 5.44 -8.27
N PHE A 87 2.96 5.92 -7.44
CA PHE A 87 3.74 5.07 -6.56
C PHE A 87 2.85 4.34 -5.55
N LEU A 88 1.98 5.10 -4.89
CA LEU A 88 1.05 4.57 -3.90
C LEU A 88 0.06 3.60 -4.55
N SER A 89 -0.50 3.94 -5.72
CA SER A 89 -1.39 3.04 -6.45
C SER A 89 -0.71 1.70 -6.71
N ALA A 90 0.57 1.71 -7.11
CA ALA A 90 1.33 0.49 -7.33
C ALA A 90 1.46 -0.37 -6.05
N GLU A 91 1.74 0.26 -4.90
CA GLU A 91 1.78 -0.44 -3.61
C GLU A 91 0.44 -1.05 -3.22
N LEU A 92 -0.65 -0.31 -3.42
CA LEU A 92 -2.01 -0.77 -3.12
C LEU A 92 -2.42 -1.95 -4.01
N HIS A 93 -2.22 -1.86 -5.33
CA HIS A 93 -2.45 -2.97 -6.26
C HIS A 93 -1.61 -4.20 -5.91
N ARG A 94 -0.34 -4.00 -5.54
CA ARG A 94 0.54 -5.09 -5.08
C ARG A 94 -0.01 -5.75 -3.81
N ALA A 95 -0.52 -4.98 -2.86
CA ALA A 95 -1.11 -5.49 -1.62
C ALA A 95 -2.39 -6.32 -1.87
N LEU A 96 -3.14 -6.00 -2.93
CA LEU A 96 -4.28 -6.79 -3.41
C LEU A 96 -3.87 -8.01 -4.25
N GLY A 97 -2.58 -8.26 -4.47
CA GLY A 97 -2.11 -9.36 -5.32
C GLY A 97 -2.21 -9.08 -6.82
N GLU A 98 -2.56 -7.86 -7.23
CA GLU A 98 -2.68 -7.43 -8.61
C GLU A 98 -1.30 -7.07 -9.17
N PHE A 99 -0.39 -8.05 -9.15
CA PHE A 99 1.03 -7.86 -9.38
C PHE A 99 1.38 -7.36 -10.79
N ASP A 100 0.58 -7.73 -11.80
CA ASP A 100 0.74 -7.22 -13.17
C ASP A 100 0.49 -5.69 -13.23
N ILE A 101 -0.59 -5.21 -12.60
CA ILE A 101 -0.91 -3.79 -12.53
C ILE A 101 0.15 -3.04 -11.72
N ALA A 102 0.53 -3.58 -10.57
CA ALA A 102 1.55 -2.99 -9.72
C ALA A 102 2.90 -2.83 -10.43
N ARG A 103 3.36 -3.87 -11.15
CA ARG A 103 4.61 -3.83 -11.94
C ARG A 103 4.59 -2.66 -12.92
N ASP A 104 3.53 -2.54 -13.70
CA ASP A 104 3.43 -1.52 -14.75
C ASP A 104 3.42 -0.10 -14.15
N LEU A 105 2.72 0.09 -13.01
CA LEU A 105 2.73 1.36 -12.29
C LEU A 105 4.10 1.69 -11.68
N PHE A 106 4.79 0.72 -11.08
CA PHE A 106 6.16 0.93 -10.59
C PHE A 106 7.12 1.31 -11.72
N GLN A 107 7.02 0.67 -12.89
CA GLN A 107 7.83 1.03 -14.06
C GLN A 107 7.59 2.48 -14.49
N ARG A 108 6.33 2.94 -14.55
CA ARG A 108 5.99 4.35 -14.84
C ARG A 108 6.58 5.30 -13.80
N THR A 109 6.64 4.87 -12.55
CA THR A 109 7.15 5.66 -11.44
C THR A 109 8.68 5.82 -11.45
N THR A 110 9.42 4.97 -12.18
CA THR A 110 10.88 5.09 -12.31
C THR A 110 11.35 6.39 -13.00
N ALA A 111 10.42 7.11 -13.64
CA ALA A 111 10.67 8.44 -14.17
C ALA A 111 10.88 9.50 -13.07
N LEU A 112 10.48 9.22 -11.82
CA LEU A 112 10.69 10.08 -10.66
C LEU A 112 12.04 9.74 -9.99
N PRO A 113 13.03 10.66 -9.99
CA PRO A 113 14.40 10.36 -9.55
C PRO A 113 14.49 9.80 -8.13
N ASP A 114 13.72 10.36 -7.19
CA ASP A 114 13.75 9.98 -5.77
C ASP A 114 13.17 8.58 -5.51
N LEU A 115 12.30 8.11 -6.39
CA LEU A 115 11.63 6.81 -6.26
C LEU A 115 12.22 5.75 -7.19
N LYS A 116 13.08 6.13 -8.14
CA LYS A 116 13.56 5.25 -9.21
C LYS A 116 14.14 3.94 -8.72
N VAL A 117 15.04 4.00 -7.73
CA VAL A 117 15.71 2.81 -7.18
C VAL A 117 14.68 1.88 -6.53
N TRP A 118 13.76 2.45 -5.74
CA TRP A 118 12.80 1.67 -4.98
C TRP A 118 11.69 1.08 -5.87
N ALA A 119 11.14 1.89 -6.79
CA ALA A 119 10.19 1.45 -7.80
C ALA A 119 10.77 0.32 -8.68
N SER A 120 12.04 0.38 -9.06
CA SER A 120 12.69 -0.69 -9.84
C SER A 120 12.77 -2.02 -9.08
N LYS A 121 13.11 -1.97 -7.78
CA LYS A 121 13.13 -3.15 -6.90
C LYS A 121 11.74 -3.78 -6.78
N LEU A 122 10.71 -2.96 -6.56
CA LEU A 122 9.33 -3.43 -6.40
C LEU A 122 8.72 -3.95 -7.71
N ALA A 123 9.07 -3.37 -8.86
CA ALA A 123 8.69 -3.90 -10.16
C ALA A 123 9.27 -5.31 -10.39
N THR A 124 10.57 -5.49 -10.13
CA THR A 124 11.27 -6.79 -10.25
C THR A 124 10.64 -7.85 -9.34
N LEU A 125 10.27 -7.44 -8.13
CA LEU A 125 9.65 -8.32 -7.17
C LEU A 125 8.23 -8.74 -7.57
N SER A 126 7.44 -7.80 -8.10
CA SER A 126 6.11 -8.09 -8.63
C SER A 126 6.20 -9.07 -9.82
N GLU A 127 7.20 -8.95 -10.68
CA GLU A 127 7.49 -9.91 -11.75
C GLU A 127 7.76 -11.33 -11.24
N LYS A 128 8.59 -11.46 -10.18
CA LYS A 128 8.83 -12.76 -9.54
C LYS A 128 7.54 -13.37 -9.00
N GLN A 129 6.67 -12.57 -8.39
CA GLN A 129 5.39 -13.04 -7.83
C GLN A 129 4.41 -13.47 -8.92
N ILE A 130 4.33 -12.75 -10.05
CA ILE A 130 3.57 -13.18 -11.22
C ILE A 130 4.03 -14.56 -11.69
N ALA A 131 5.35 -14.76 -11.81
CA ALA A 131 5.91 -16.04 -12.23
C ALA A 131 5.62 -17.17 -11.24
N THR A 132 5.61 -16.90 -9.93
CA THR A 132 5.23 -17.87 -8.89
C THR A 132 3.75 -18.25 -9.01
N VAL A 133 2.84 -17.28 -9.07
CA VAL A 133 1.39 -17.54 -9.19
C VAL A 133 1.09 -18.37 -10.44
N ARG A 134 1.69 -18.03 -11.59
CA ARG A 134 1.51 -18.77 -12.85
C ARG A 134 2.01 -20.22 -12.81
N LYS A 135 2.95 -20.56 -11.92
CA LYS A 135 3.44 -21.94 -11.75
C LYS A 135 2.51 -22.80 -10.89
N LEU A 136 1.61 -22.17 -10.13
CA LEU A 136 0.67 -22.83 -9.22
C LEU A 136 -0.72 -23.07 -9.85
N THR A 137 -0.98 -22.46 -11.00
CA THR A 137 -2.22 -22.58 -11.80
C THR A 137 -2.01 -23.44 -13.03
#